data_AF-A0A8T5T0C4-F1
#
_entry.id   AF-A0A8T5T0C4-F1
#
_cell.length_a   1.000
_cell.length_b   1.000
_cell.length_c   1.000
_cell.angle_alpha   90.00
_cell.angle_beta   90.00
_cell.angle_gamma   90.00
#
_symmetry.space_group_name_H-M   'P 1'
#
loop_
_entity.id
_entity.type
_entity.pdbx_description
1 polymer ?
#
loop_
_entity_poly.entity_id
_entity_poly.type
_entity_poly.pdbx_seq_one_letter_code
_entity_poly.pdbx_strand_id
1 'polypeptide(L)'
;EYELVIIAAGLQMFRWCKESEKFLKKFQKDLREKKTAIFVSSGARAITTYDGDTDALEEQWQKQLVNKIEEYNLSPVSLGIFGGLWDYNKMSFVFKKTMGPFKMKLEEVGIEEVEPGVYDTRDWDEIRNWAKDLVDKVR
;
A
#
# COMPACT_ATOMS: atom_id res chain seq x y z
N GLU A 1 6.59 -14.06 22.06
CA GLU A 1 5.85 -14.43 20.83
C GLU A 1 4.86 -13.33 20.48
N TYR A 2 4.39 -13.28 19.22
CA TYR A 2 3.38 -12.31 18.77
C TYR A 2 2.03 -13.00 18.55
N GLU A 3 0.96 -12.35 19.01
CA GLU A 3 -0.43 -12.82 18.85
C GLU A 3 -1.06 -12.39 17.52
N LEU A 4 -0.54 -11.28 16.95
CA LEU A 4 -0.92 -10.72 15.66
C LEU A 4 0.34 -10.30 14.91
N VAL A 5 0.40 -10.59 13.61
CA VAL A 5 1.46 -10.09 12.72
C VAL A 5 0.84 -9.18 11.66
N ILE A 6 1.24 -7.91 11.63
CA ILE A 6 0.83 -6.97 10.59
C ILE A 6 1.90 -6.97 9.50
N ILE A 7 1.51 -7.29 8.27
CA ILE A 7 2.38 -7.38 7.10
C ILE A 7 2.08 -6.19 6.20
N ALA A 8 3.10 -5.37 5.97
CA ALA A 8 3.00 -4.17 5.15
C ALA A 8 3.92 -4.26 3.92
N ALA A 9 3.47 -3.72 2.79
CA ALA A 9 4.33 -3.52 1.64
C ALA A 9 4.11 -2.16 0.98
N GLY A 10 5.20 -1.47 0.66
CA GLY A 10 5.17 -0.39 -0.32
C GLY A 10 4.99 -0.97 -1.72
N LEU A 11 4.23 -0.28 -2.56
CA LEU A 11 4.14 -0.60 -3.98
C LEU A 11 5.12 0.26 -4.78
N GLN A 12 5.98 -0.40 -5.54
CA GLN A 12 6.81 0.23 -6.55
C GLN A 12 6.43 -0.33 -7.92
N MET A 13 6.08 0.54 -8.87
CA MET A 13 5.61 0.13 -10.20
C MET A 13 4.48 -0.91 -10.14
N PHE A 14 3.50 -0.69 -9.25
CA PHE A 14 2.35 -1.59 -9.02
C PHE A 14 2.74 -3.02 -8.59
N ARG A 15 3.88 -3.19 -7.92
CA ARG A 15 4.34 -4.46 -7.36
C ARG A 15 4.83 -4.26 -5.94
N TRP A 16 4.67 -5.29 -5.12
CA TRP A 16 5.26 -5.34 -3.79
C TRP A 16 6.77 -5.19 -3.87
N CYS A 17 7.36 -4.45 -2.93
CA CYS A 17 8.81 -4.43 -2.76
C CYS A 17 9.36 -5.83 -2.49
N LYS A 18 10.56 -6.12 -3.00
CA LYS A 18 11.18 -7.45 -2.96
C LYS A 18 11.40 -7.94 -1.53
N GLU A 19 11.61 -7.02 -0.60
CA GLU A 19 11.85 -7.27 0.82
C GLU A 19 10.61 -7.87 1.47
N SER A 20 9.42 -7.30 1.23
CA SER A 20 8.14 -7.84 1.71
C SER A 20 7.85 -9.21 1.10
N GLU A 21 8.13 -9.39 -0.20
CA GLU A 21 7.97 -10.72 -0.83
C GLU A 21 8.93 -11.77 -0.24
N LYS A 22 10.19 -11.41 0.01
CA LYS A 22 11.17 -12.31 0.65
C LYS A 22 10.73 -12.69 2.06
N PHE A 23 10.18 -11.74 2.81
CA PHE A 23 9.64 -11.99 4.15
C PHE A 23 8.50 -13.03 4.09
N LEU A 24 7.50 -12.81 3.23
CA LEU A 24 6.40 -13.75 3.04
C LEU A 24 6.90 -15.15 2.65
N LYS A 25 7.80 -15.25 1.66
CA LYS A 25 8.36 -16.54 1.23
C LYS A 25 9.08 -17.28 2.35
N LYS A 26 9.82 -16.54 3.19
CA LYS A 26 10.60 -17.11 4.29
C LYS A 26 9.71 -17.60 5.44
N PHE A 27 8.70 -16.82 5.81
CA PHE A 27 7.89 -17.06 7.01
C PHE A 27 6.49 -17.60 6.74
N GLN A 28 6.16 -17.91 5.48
CA GLN A 28 4.82 -18.38 5.09
C GLN A 28 4.25 -19.50 5.97
N LYS A 29 5.08 -20.44 6.47
CA LYS A 29 4.59 -21.56 7.30
C LYS A 29 4.07 -21.04 8.63
N ASP A 30 4.86 -20.22 9.29
CA ASP A 30 4.53 -19.64 10.60
C ASP A 30 3.37 -18.65 10.47
N LEU A 31 3.33 -17.87 9.40
CA LEU A 31 2.29 -16.86 9.17
C LEU A 31 0.91 -17.48 8.93
N ARG A 32 0.83 -18.72 8.43
CA ARG A 32 -0.44 -19.45 8.26
C ARG A 32 -1.10 -19.85 9.57
N GLU A 33 -0.32 -20.00 10.62
CA GLU A 33 -0.79 -20.40 11.94
C GLU A 33 -1.04 -19.20 12.86
N LYS A 34 -0.81 -17.98 12.36
CA LYS A 34 -0.96 -16.74 13.13
C LYS A 34 -2.10 -15.88 12.58
N LYS A 35 -2.75 -15.13 13.48
CA LYS A 35 -3.61 -14.02 13.05
C LYS A 35 -2.73 -13.02 12.31
N THR A 36 -3.12 -12.66 11.09
CA THR A 36 -2.40 -11.67 10.29
C THR A 36 -3.31 -10.50 9.92
N ALA A 37 -2.73 -9.34 9.70
CA ALA A 37 -3.37 -8.24 8.99
C ALA A 37 -2.44 -7.82 7.85
N ILE A 38 -2.99 -7.46 6.70
CA ILE A 38 -2.18 -7.10 5.53
C ILE A 38 -2.60 -5.73 5.04
N PHE A 39 -1.63 -4.87 4.76
CA PHE A 39 -1.90 -3.67 3.99
C PHE A 39 -0.79 -3.34 3.00
N VAL A 40 -1.15 -2.58 1.98
CA VAL A 40 -0.19 -2.01 1.05
C VAL A 40 -0.29 -0.49 1.01
N SER A 41 0.84 0.18 0.82
CA SER A 41 0.91 1.62 0.61
C SER A 41 1.16 1.88 -0.87
N SER A 42 0.19 2.53 -1.52
CA SER A 42 0.20 2.86 -2.94
C SER A 42 -0.01 4.35 -3.10
N GLY A 43 1.05 5.05 -3.45
CA GLY A 43 0.93 6.47 -3.73
C GLY A 43 0.06 6.79 -4.96
N ALA A 44 -0.20 5.82 -5.83
CA ALA A 44 -1.09 5.96 -6.99
C ALA A 44 -2.59 5.90 -6.64
N ARG A 45 -2.95 5.39 -5.44
CA ARG A 45 -4.35 5.25 -4.99
C ARG A 45 -5.11 6.57 -5.10
N ALA A 46 -4.53 7.67 -4.63
CA ALA A 46 -5.20 8.96 -4.63
C ALA A 46 -5.59 9.45 -6.03
N ILE A 47 -4.71 9.24 -7.02
CA ILE A 47 -5.00 9.59 -8.41
C ILE A 47 -6.10 8.70 -8.98
N THR A 48 -6.00 7.37 -8.78
CA THR A 48 -7.01 6.43 -9.29
C THR A 48 -8.38 6.69 -8.66
N THR A 49 -8.43 7.03 -7.37
CA THR A 49 -9.66 7.41 -6.68
C THR A 49 -10.25 8.71 -7.24
N TYR A 50 -9.42 9.74 -7.47
CA TYR A 50 -9.89 10.99 -8.07
C TYR A 50 -10.40 10.82 -9.50
N ASP A 51 -9.70 10.03 -10.33
CA ASP A 51 -10.09 9.72 -11.70
C ASP A 51 -11.41 8.91 -11.76
N GLY A 52 -11.92 8.43 -10.61
CA GLY A 52 -13.16 7.65 -10.52
C GLY A 52 -13.06 6.27 -11.17
N ASP A 53 -11.84 5.79 -11.41
CA ASP A 53 -11.56 4.54 -12.11
C ASP A 53 -11.73 3.35 -11.15
N THR A 54 -12.97 2.93 -10.98
CA THR A 54 -13.35 1.82 -10.09
C THR A 54 -12.73 0.49 -10.52
N ASP A 55 -12.56 0.28 -11.83
CA ASP A 55 -11.99 -0.95 -12.38
C ASP A 55 -10.50 -1.08 -12.02
N ALA A 56 -9.74 0.03 -12.13
CA ALA A 56 -8.35 0.04 -11.72
C ALA A 56 -8.19 -0.13 -10.20
N LEU A 57 -9.11 0.39 -9.39
CA LEU A 57 -9.11 0.16 -7.93
C LEU A 57 -9.38 -1.31 -7.59
N GLU A 58 -10.35 -1.94 -8.26
CA GLU A 58 -10.65 -3.37 -8.08
C GLU A 58 -9.49 -4.24 -8.56
N GLU A 59 -8.87 -3.93 -9.70
CA GLU A 59 -7.68 -4.66 -10.18
C GLU A 59 -6.53 -4.55 -9.15
N GLN A 60 -6.31 -3.37 -8.58
CA GLN A 60 -5.32 -3.18 -7.52
C GLN A 60 -5.67 -4.02 -6.28
N TRP A 61 -6.95 -4.06 -5.88
CA TRP A 61 -7.39 -4.89 -4.76
C TRP A 61 -7.11 -6.37 -5.00
N GLN A 62 -7.56 -6.90 -6.14
CA GLN A 62 -7.36 -8.29 -6.52
C GLN A 62 -5.87 -8.65 -6.58
N LYS A 63 -5.09 -7.86 -7.31
CA LYS A 63 -3.69 -8.17 -7.58
C LYS A 63 -2.78 -7.99 -6.37
N GLN A 64 -2.97 -6.93 -5.59
CA GLN A 64 -2.05 -6.57 -4.51
C GLN A 64 -2.40 -7.23 -3.19
N LEU A 65 -3.65 -7.65 -3.00
CA LEU A 65 -4.11 -8.28 -1.77
C LEU A 65 -4.61 -9.70 -2.03
N VAL A 66 -5.71 -9.89 -2.77
CA VAL A 66 -6.37 -11.21 -2.91
C VAL A 66 -5.42 -12.28 -3.46
N ASN A 67 -4.83 -12.03 -4.62
CA ASN A 67 -3.89 -12.96 -5.25
C ASN A 67 -2.68 -13.26 -4.36
N LYS A 68 -2.24 -12.29 -3.56
CA LYS A 68 -1.11 -12.47 -2.62
C LYS A 68 -1.52 -13.31 -1.42
N ILE A 69 -2.71 -13.11 -0.89
CA ILE A 69 -3.26 -13.93 0.18
C ILE A 69 -3.37 -15.38 -0.28
N GLU A 70 -3.87 -15.61 -1.49
CA GLU A 70 -3.97 -16.94 -2.09
C GLU A 70 -2.58 -17.55 -2.35
N GLU A 71 -1.65 -16.80 -2.96
CA GLU A 71 -0.27 -17.25 -3.25
C GLU A 71 0.44 -17.79 -2.00
N TYR A 72 0.25 -17.14 -0.85
CA TYR A 72 0.90 -17.51 0.41
C TYR A 72 -0.01 -18.31 1.36
N ASN A 73 -1.25 -18.59 0.93
CA ASN A 73 -2.30 -19.24 1.70
C ASN A 73 -2.51 -18.60 3.08
N LEU A 74 -2.57 -17.27 3.13
CA LEU A 74 -2.77 -16.50 4.35
C LEU A 74 -4.27 -16.37 4.68
N SER A 75 -4.59 -16.08 5.94
CA SER A 75 -5.96 -15.80 6.38
C SER A 75 -5.99 -14.53 7.23
N PRO A 76 -5.78 -13.35 6.60
CA PRO A 76 -5.72 -12.10 7.33
C PRO A 76 -7.10 -11.69 7.84
N VAL A 77 -7.14 -11.18 9.07
CA VAL A 77 -8.35 -10.65 9.71
C VAL A 77 -8.71 -9.25 9.24
N SER A 78 -7.74 -8.53 8.65
CA SER A 78 -7.97 -7.20 8.09
C SER A 78 -7.06 -6.93 6.90
N LEU A 79 -7.59 -6.18 5.93
CA LEU A 79 -6.95 -5.80 4.69
C LEU A 79 -7.00 -4.28 4.51
N GLY A 80 -6.02 -3.71 3.81
CA GLY A 80 -5.99 -2.28 3.51
C GLY A 80 -5.13 -1.92 2.30
N ILE A 81 -5.58 -0.94 1.53
CA ILE A 81 -4.74 -0.24 0.56
C ILE A 81 -4.80 1.22 0.96
N PHE A 82 -3.66 1.81 1.29
CA PHE A 82 -3.57 3.20 1.71
C PHE A 82 -2.78 4.02 0.70
N GLY A 83 -2.87 5.34 0.83
CA GLY A 83 -1.95 6.24 0.16
C GLY A 83 -0.49 5.98 0.51
N GLY A 84 0.41 6.71 -0.15
CA GLY A 84 1.85 6.55 0.02
C GLY A 84 2.60 7.86 -0.08
N LEU A 85 3.89 7.79 0.27
CA LEU A 85 4.79 8.93 0.19
C LEU A 85 5.56 8.87 -1.13
N TRP A 86 5.43 9.93 -1.93
CA TRP A 86 6.22 10.14 -3.14
C TRP A 86 7.33 11.12 -2.87
N ASP A 87 8.55 10.61 -2.79
CA ASP A 87 9.75 11.43 -2.65
C ASP A 87 10.50 11.43 -3.99
N TYR A 88 10.31 12.49 -4.77
CA TYR A 88 11.03 12.65 -6.02
C TYR A 88 12.53 12.77 -5.79
N ASN A 89 12.98 13.32 -4.67
CA ASN A 89 14.41 13.54 -4.39
C ASN A 89 15.19 12.22 -4.31
N LYS A 90 14.53 11.13 -3.89
CA LYS A 90 15.11 9.77 -3.84
C LYS A 90 15.11 9.03 -5.18
N MET A 91 14.49 9.58 -6.22
CA MET A 91 14.43 8.96 -7.54
C MET A 91 15.67 9.27 -8.38
N SER A 92 16.05 8.32 -9.24
CA SER A 92 17.09 8.57 -10.25
C SER A 92 16.62 9.63 -11.26
N PHE A 93 17.57 10.32 -11.90
CA PHE A 93 17.26 11.39 -12.86
C PHE A 93 16.31 10.95 -13.98
N VAL A 94 16.51 9.74 -14.52
CA VAL A 94 15.63 9.16 -15.56
C VAL A 94 14.22 8.97 -15.02
N PHE A 95 14.10 8.43 -13.81
CA PHE A 95 12.81 8.14 -13.20
C PHE A 95 12.04 9.41 -12.82
N LYS A 96 12.74 10.47 -12.36
CA LYS A 96 12.17 11.80 -12.15
C LYS A 96 11.50 12.35 -13.42
N LYS A 97 12.18 12.23 -14.57
CA LYS A 97 11.68 12.74 -15.85
C LYS A 97 10.43 11.98 -16.33
N THR A 98 10.37 10.68 -16.12
CA THR A 98 9.20 9.87 -16.49
C THR A 98 7.99 10.07 -15.58
N MET A 99 8.20 10.54 -14.35
CA MET A 99 7.15 10.76 -13.35
C MET A 99 6.56 12.18 -13.34
N GLY A 100 6.94 13.02 -14.31
CA GLY A 100 6.40 14.38 -14.47
C GLY A 100 4.87 14.43 -14.61
N PRO A 101 4.24 13.61 -15.47
CA PRO A 101 2.77 13.58 -15.58
C PRO A 101 2.07 13.17 -14.28
N PHE A 102 2.69 12.27 -13.52
CA PHE A 102 2.17 11.84 -12.22
C PHE A 102 2.23 12.98 -11.19
N LYS A 103 3.31 13.78 -11.22
CA LYS A 103 3.45 14.99 -10.38
C LYS A 103 2.31 15.97 -10.64
N MET A 104 2.06 16.29 -11.91
CA MET A 104 1.00 17.22 -12.31
C MET A 104 -0.38 16.72 -11.90
N LYS A 105 -0.64 15.41 -12.05
CA LYS A 105 -1.90 14.82 -11.58
C LYS A 105 -2.06 14.92 -10.07
N LEU A 106 -1.02 14.66 -9.26
CA LEU A 106 -1.11 14.82 -7.80
C LEU A 106 -1.54 16.25 -7.42
N GLU A 107 -0.97 17.26 -8.07
CA GLU A 107 -1.33 18.66 -7.84
C GLU A 107 -2.78 18.95 -8.30
N GLU A 108 -3.20 18.40 -9.45
CA GLU A 108 -4.57 18.52 -9.97
C GLU A 108 -5.62 17.94 -9.01
N VAL A 109 -5.31 16.82 -8.36
CA VAL A 109 -6.19 16.21 -7.34
C VAL A 109 -6.13 16.90 -5.98
N GLY A 110 -5.42 18.03 -5.88
CA GLY A 110 -5.31 18.84 -4.67
C GLY A 110 -4.28 18.34 -3.65
N ILE A 111 -3.36 17.46 -4.04
CA ILE A 111 -2.27 17.00 -3.17
C ILE A 111 -1.07 17.89 -3.41
N GLU A 112 -0.80 18.75 -2.42
CA GLU A 112 0.34 19.67 -2.43
C GLU A 112 1.62 19.00 -1.94
N GLU A 113 2.76 19.62 -2.26
CA GLU A 113 4.06 19.22 -1.74
C GLU A 113 4.12 19.50 -0.23
N VAL A 114 4.44 18.48 0.57
CA VAL A 114 4.70 18.65 2.02
C VAL A 114 6.10 19.21 2.27
N GLU A 115 7.02 18.90 1.37
CA GLU A 115 8.38 19.42 1.29
C GLU A 115 8.76 19.48 -0.21
N PRO A 116 9.75 20.29 -0.63
CA PRO A 116 10.12 20.41 -2.04
C PRO A 116 10.34 19.04 -2.72
N GLY A 117 9.47 18.69 -3.66
CA GLY A 117 9.49 17.40 -4.37
C GLY A 117 9.01 16.19 -3.57
N VAL A 118 8.27 16.38 -2.47
CA VAL A 118 7.70 15.32 -1.63
C VAL A 118 6.18 15.49 -1.55
N TYR A 119 5.43 14.45 -1.90
CA TYR A 119 3.98 14.42 -1.83
C TYR A 119 3.52 13.30 -0.90
N ASP A 120 2.64 13.61 0.02
CA ASP A 120 2.03 12.62 0.91
C ASP A 120 0.58 12.39 0.51
N THR A 121 0.27 11.20 0.00
CA THR A 121 -1.10 10.83 -0.39
C THR A 121 -1.81 10.01 0.69
N ARG A 122 -1.18 9.82 1.86
CA ARG A 122 -1.74 9.04 2.97
C ARG A 122 -2.85 9.82 3.67
N ASP A 123 -4.01 9.18 3.79
CA ASP A 123 -5.04 9.60 4.72
C ASP A 123 -4.76 8.98 6.10
N TRP A 124 -4.28 9.82 7.03
CA TRP A 124 -3.96 9.37 8.38
C TRP A 124 -5.19 9.02 9.20
N ASP A 125 -6.36 9.59 8.91
CA ASP A 125 -7.61 9.23 9.57
C ASP A 125 -8.13 7.87 9.07
N GLU A 126 -8.02 7.59 7.77
CA GLU A 126 -8.29 6.26 7.20
C GLU A 126 -7.42 5.19 7.89
N ILE A 127 -6.11 5.42 7.96
CA ILE A 127 -5.15 4.49 8.59
C ILE A 127 -5.46 4.31 10.09
N ARG A 128 -5.77 5.40 10.80
CA ARG A 128 -6.13 5.34 12.23
C ARG A 128 -7.42 4.56 12.45
N ASN A 129 -8.43 4.76 11.61
CA ASN A 129 -9.70 4.08 11.72
C ASN A 129 -9.56 2.59 11.41
N TRP A 130 -8.79 2.23 10.39
CA TRP A 130 -8.43 0.84 10.11
C TRP A 130 -7.70 0.19 11.28
N ALA A 131 -6.75 0.90 11.91
CA ALA A 131 -6.02 0.38 13.05
C ALA A 131 -6.92 0.15 14.28
N LYS A 132 -7.92 1.03 14.51
CA LYS A 132 -8.93 0.84 15.56
C LYS A 132 -9.82 -0.37 15.29
N ASP A 133 -10.33 -0.50 14.07
CA ASP A 133 -11.13 -1.66 13.64
C ASP A 133 -10.33 -2.97 13.77
N LEU A 134 -9.02 -2.93 13.46
CA LEU A 134 -8.13 -4.08 13.66
C LEU A 134 -8.05 -4.49 15.14
N VAL A 135 -8.02 -3.54 16.09
CA VAL A 135 -8.02 -3.87 17.53
C VAL A 135 -9.29 -4.64 17.90
N ASP A 136 -10.44 -4.23 17.39
CA ASP A 136 -11.73 -4.88 17.69
C ASP A 136 -11.85 -6.27 17.06
N LYS A 137 -11.20 -6.51 15.91
CA LYS A 137 -11.16 -7.82 15.23
C LYS A 137 -10.20 -8.83 15.86
N VAL A 138 -9.22 -8.36 16.62
CA VAL A 138 -8.15 -9.20 17.17
C VAL A 138 -8.41 -9.61 18.61
N ARG A 139 -9.16 -8.77 19.35
CA ARG A 139 -9.74 -9.08 20.66
C ARG A 139 -10.66 -10.30 20.58
#